data_AF-A0A6A2XT17-F1
#
_entry.id   AF-A0A6A2XT17-F1
#
_cell.length_a   1.000
_cell.length_b   1.000
_cell.length_c   1.000
_cell.angle_alpha   90.00
_cell.angle_beta   90.00
_cell.angle_gamma   90.00
#
_symmetry.space_group_name_H-M   'P 1'
#
loop_
_entity.id
_entity.type
_entity.pdbx_description
1 polymer ?
#
loop_
_entity_poly.entity_id
_entity_poly.type
_entity_poly.pdbx_seq_one_letter_code
_entity_poly.pdbx_strand_id
1 'polypeptide(L)' 'MGGGNGQKSKMAREKNMEKQKAAAKGSQLESNKKAMSIQCKVCMQTFMCTTTEVKCREHAENKHPKSDLYACFPHLKK' A
#
# COMPACT_ATOMS: atom_id res chain seq x y z
N MET A 1 -28.89 -23.57 17.30
CA MET A 1 -27.85 -22.92 18.13
C MET A 1 -27.55 -21.53 17.57
N GLY A 2 -28.32 -20.52 17.98
CA GLY A 2 -28.16 -19.13 17.56
C GLY A 2 -27.30 -18.36 18.55
N GLY A 3 -25.99 -18.34 18.35
CA GLY A 3 -25.09 -17.51 19.15
C GLY A 3 -25.34 -16.03 18.91
N GLY A 4 -25.56 -15.27 19.98
CA GLY A 4 -25.88 -13.84 19.93
C GLY A 4 -24.78 -12.99 19.30
N ASN A 5 -25.09 -11.73 18.96
CA ASN A 5 -24.21 -10.82 18.21
C ASN A 5 -22.79 -10.71 18.79
N GLY A 6 -22.62 -10.78 20.11
CA GLY A 6 -21.30 -10.77 20.76
C GLY A 6 -20.44 -12.00 20.43
N GLN A 7 -21.03 -13.19 20.43
CA GLN A 7 -20.34 -14.44 20.11
C GLN A 7 -19.99 -14.50 18.62
N LYS A 8 -20.89 -14.04 17.74
CA LYS A 8 -20.62 -13.91 16.30
C LYS A 8 -19.48 -12.92 16.03
N SER A 9 -19.46 -11.77 16.72
CA SER A 9 -18.41 -10.76 16.55
C SER A 9 -17.05 -11.27 17.04
N LYS A 10 -17.02 -11.98 18.17
CA LYS A 10 -15.78 -12.55 18.72
C LYS A 10 -15.21 -13.65 17.81
N MET A 11 -16.06 -14.54 17.30
CA MET A 11 -15.66 -15.57 16.34
C MET A 11 -15.21 -14.97 15.00
N ALA A 12 -15.85 -13.89 14.53
CA ALA A 12 -15.42 -13.17 13.33
C ALA A 12 -14.04 -12.53 13.52
N ARG A 13 -13.78 -11.93 14.68
CA ARG A 13 -12.46 -11.36 15.03
C ARG A 13 -11.38 -12.44 15.13
N GLU A 14 -11.66 -13.56 15.78
CA GLU A 14 -10.72 -14.69 15.87
C GLU A 14 -10.42 -15.28 14.48
N LYS A 15 -11.43 -15.54 13.65
CA LYS A 15 -11.22 -16.00 12.26
C LYS A 15 -10.42 -15.01 11.42
N ASN A 16 -10.64 -13.70 11.60
CA ASN A 16 -9.87 -12.68 10.87
C ASN A 16 -8.40 -12.64 11.32
N MET A 17 -8.13 -12.80 12.62
CA MET A 17 -6.77 -12.91 13.13
C MET A 17 -6.08 -14.19 12.66
N GLU A 18 -6.77 -15.33 12.64
CA GLU A 18 -6.21 -16.58 12.14
C GLU A 18 -5.91 -16.51 10.63
N LYS A 19 -6.80 -15.89 9.83
CA LYS A 19 -6.53 -15.62 8.41
C LYS A 19 -5.30 -14.72 8.21
N GLN A 20 -5.14 -13.67 9.03
CA GLN A 20 -3.96 -12.81 8.97
C GLN A 20 -2.68 -13.56 9.36
N LYS A 21 -2.74 -14.42 10.39
CA LYS A 21 -1.59 -15.28 10.77
C LYS A 21 -1.22 -16.30 9.70
N ALA A 22 -2.21 -16.86 8.99
CA ALA A 22 -1.98 -17.76 7.86
C ALA A 22 -1.39 -17.02 6.66
N ALA A 23 -1.84 -15.79 6.37
CA ALA A 23 -1.28 -14.95 5.30
C ALA A 23 0.18 -14.53 5.56
N ALA A 24 0.64 -14.55 6.81
CA ALA A 24 2.04 -14.27 7.17
C ALA A 24 3.01 -15.42 6.83
N LYS A 25 2.52 -16.66 6.61
CA LYS A 25 3.37 -17.86 6.52
C LYS A 25 3.97 -18.16 5.13
N GLY A 26 3.86 -17.26 4.15
CA GLY A 26 4.43 -17.44 2.81
C GLY A 26 4.61 -16.15 2.02
N SER A 27 4.90 -15.05 2.70
CA SER A 27 4.41 -13.75 2.26
C SER A 27 5.24 -13.04 1.18
N GLN A 28 4.97 -13.39 -0.07
CA GLN A 28 5.24 -12.50 -1.20
C GLN A 28 4.44 -11.20 -1.10
N LEU A 29 3.27 -11.22 -0.44
CA LEU A 29 2.45 -10.03 -0.22
C LEU A 29 3.11 -9.01 0.73
N GLU A 30 3.72 -9.46 1.83
CA GLU A 30 4.41 -8.57 2.77
C GLU A 30 5.70 -8.03 2.13
N SER A 31 6.43 -8.85 1.38
CA SER A 31 7.57 -8.38 0.57
C SER A 31 7.13 -7.34 -0.47
N ASN A 32 5.97 -7.55 -1.12
CA ASN A 32 5.42 -6.61 -2.08
C ASN A 32 4.98 -5.28 -1.43
N LYS A 33 4.35 -5.35 -0.25
CA LYS A 33 4.02 -4.15 0.55
C LYS A 33 5.26 -3.40 1.02
N LYS A 34 6.29 -4.10 1.49
CA LYS A 34 7.59 -3.50 1.87
C LYS A 34 8.28 -2.85 0.68
N ALA A 35 8.09 -3.43 -0.50
CA ALA A 35 8.61 -2.88 -1.72
C ALA A 35 7.78 -1.68 -2.22
N MET A 36 6.60 -1.35 -1.68
CA MET A 36 5.91 -0.09 -2.00
C MET A 36 6.50 1.11 -1.23
N SER A 37 7.79 1.38 -1.41
CA SER A 37 8.52 2.41 -0.64
C SER A 37 8.49 3.81 -1.27
N ILE A 38 8.13 3.92 -2.55
CA ILE A 38 8.06 5.20 -3.26
C ILE A 38 6.66 5.77 -3.05
N GLN A 39 6.55 7.01 -2.56
CA GLN A 39 5.24 7.64 -2.33
C GLN A 39 5.21 9.02 -2.98
N CYS A 40 4.17 9.28 -3.77
CA CYS A 40 3.88 10.63 -4.25
C CYS A 40 3.41 11.50 -3.09
N LYS A 41 4.07 12.64 -2.86
CA LYS A 41 3.73 13.57 -1.77
C LYS A 41 2.49 14.41 -2.05
N VAL A 42 2.05 14.51 -3.31
CA VAL A 42 0.87 15.29 -3.68
C VAL A 42 -0.42 14.49 -3.52
N CYS A 43 -0.48 13.25 -4.00
CA CYS A 43 -1.69 12.41 -3.93
C CYS A 43 -1.60 11.21 -2.97
N MET A 44 -0.46 11.03 -2.29
CA MET A 44 -0.21 9.91 -1.37
C MET A 44 -0.26 8.52 -2.01
N GLN A 45 -0.31 8.41 -3.34
CA GLN A 45 -0.20 7.13 -4.06
C GLN A 45 1.16 6.49 -3.80
N THR A 46 1.15 5.19 -3.52
CA THR A 46 2.34 4.38 -3.29
C THR A 46 2.73 3.61 -4.54
N PHE A 47 4.02 3.55 -4.81
CA PHE A 47 4.64 2.90 -5.95
C PHE A 47 5.68 1.91 -5.46
N MET A 48 5.92 0.87 -6.26
CA MET A 48 6.95 -0.12 -5.99
C MET A 48 8.35 0.54 -6.01
N CYS A 49 9.31 0.05 -5.23
CA CYS A 49 10.67 0.54 -5.11
C CYS A 49 11.49 0.31 -6.39
N THR A 50 11.04 -0.65 -7.20
CA THR A 50 11.56 -0.94 -8.53
C THR A 50 10.95 -0.05 -9.62
N THR A 51 10.04 0.87 -9.26
CA THR A 51 9.46 1.82 -10.21
C THR A 51 10.57 2.75 -10.72
N THR A 52 10.72 2.82 -12.03
CA THR A 52 11.72 3.68 -12.67
C THR A 52 11.29 5.15 -12.63
N GLU A 53 12.24 6.07 -12.77
CA GLU A 53 11.95 7.51 -12.83
C GLU A 53 10.91 7.85 -13.90
N VAL A 54 10.94 7.16 -15.05
CA VAL A 54 9.99 7.35 -16.15
C VAL A 54 8.54 7.21 -15.68
N LYS A 55 8.25 6.17 -14.89
CA LYS A 55 6.89 5.93 -14.37
C LYS A 55 6.46 6.98 -13.35
N CYS A 56 7.39 7.46 -12.51
CA CYS A 56 7.14 8.56 -11.58
C CYS A 56 6.89 9.88 -12.33
N ARG A 57 7.59 10.11 -13.44
CA ARG A 57 7.39 11.24 -14.35
C ARG A 57 6.03 11.20 -15.03
N GLU A 58 5.67 10.06 -15.62
CA GLU A 58 4.35 9.86 -16.21
C GLU A 58 3.23 10.09 -15.19
N HIS A 59 3.42 9.67 -13.93
CA HIS A 59 2.46 9.97 -12.86
C HIS A 59 2.34 11.48 -12.60
N ALA A 60 3.46 12.17 -12.44
CA ALA A 60 3.47 13.60 -12.19
C ALA A 60 2.82 14.37 -13.35
N GLU A 61 3.16 14.06 -14.60
CA GLU A 61 2.61 14.73 -15.79
C GLU A 61 1.09 14.49 -15.95
N ASN A 62 0.62 13.26 -15.76
CA ASN A 62 -0.79 12.92 -15.97
C ASN A 62 -1.71 13.29 -14.79
N LYS A 63 -1.21 13.25 -13.55
CA LYS A 63 -2.03 13.50 -12.34
C LYS A 63 -1.80 14.87 -11.73
N HIS A 64 -0.60 15.42 -11.91
CA HIS A 64 -0.17 16.66 -11.29
C HIS A 64 0.48 17.59 -12.32
N PRO A 65 -0.19 17.93 -13.43
CA PRO A 65 0.41 18.71 -14.54
C PRO A 65 0.87 20.11 -14.14
N LYS A 66 0.44 20.61 -12.98
CA LYS A 66 0.84 21.91 -12.40
C LYS A 66 1.93 21.79 -11.34
N SER A 67 2.29 20.57 -10.94
CA SER A 67 3.31 20.31 -9.92
C SER A 67 4.56 19.75 -10.59
N ASP A 68 5.70 20.18 -10.10
CA ASP A 68 6.98 19.67 -10.57
C ASP A 68 7.18 18.19 -10.15
N LEU A 69 7.98 17.44 -10.92
CA LEU A 69 8.34 16.05 -10.60
C LEU A 69 8.86 15.94 -9.16
N TYR A 70 9.71 16.88 -8.74
CA TYR A 70 10.33 16.87 -7.41
C TYR A 70 9.36 17.27 -6.30
N ALA A 71 8.25 17.92 -6.63
CA ALA A 71 7.16 18.14 -5.68
C ALA A 71 6.38 16.83 -5.42
N CYS A 72 6.19 16.01 -6.45
CA CYS A 72 5.58 14.69 -6.32
C CYS A 72 6.53 13.69 -5.65
N PHE A 73 7.80 13.66 -6.07
CA PHE A 73 8.79 12.69 -5.64
C PHE A 73 10.09 13.40 -5.23
N PRO A 74 10.14 13.98 -4.01
CA PRO A 74 11.30 14.77 -3.57
C PRO A 74 12.59 13.95 -3.45
N HIS A 75 12.49 12.62 -3.31
CA HIS A 75 13.62 11.70 -3.27
C HIS A 75 14.30 11.50 -4.64
N LEU A 76 13.73 12.02 -5.73
CA LEU A 76 14.37 12.01 -7.06
C LEU A 76 15.26 13.23 -7.28
N LYS A 77 15.23 14.23 -6.39
CA LYS A 77 16.10 15.41 -6.47
C LYS A 77 17.50 15.03 -5.98
N LYS A 78 18.47 14.98 -6.90
CA LYS A 78 19.90 14.86 -6.56
C LYS A 78 20.41 16.11 -5.86
#